data_AF-A0A1F6GXD3-F1
#
_entry.id   AF-A0A1F6GXD3-F1
#
_cell.length_a   1.000
_cell.length_b   1.000
_cell.length_c   1.000
_cell.angle_alpha   90.00
_cell.angle_beta   90.00
_cell.angle_gamma   90.00
#
_symmetry.space_group_name_H-M   'P 1'
#
loop_
_entity.id
_entity.type
_entity.pdbx_description
1 polymer ?
#
loop_
_entity_poly.entity_id
_entity_poly.type
_entity_poly.pdbx_seq_one_letter_code
_entity_poly.pdbx_strand_id
1 'polypeptide(L)'
;MAKETAREKKLHKELVSQMLTLATSGFGLVAALAWNSLIQEFVATYVKKFLPNGSGIISLLIYALIVTILAVTITYQLSKLKDKFE
;
A
#
# COMPACT_ATOMS: atom_id res chain seq x y z
N MET A 1 -14.55 -20.59 38.00
CA MET A 1 -15.13 -21.03 36.71
C MET A 1 -15.52 -19.86 35.80
N ALA A 2 -16.53 -19.02 36.09
CA ALA A 2 -16.97 -17.95 35.17
C ALA A 2 -15.92 -16.84 34.87
N LYS A 3 -15.02 -16.55 35.83
CA LYS A 3 -13.94 -15.57 35.66
C LYS A 3 -12.80 -16.07 34.75
N GLU A 4 -12.67 -17.40 34.65
CA GLU A 4 -11.59 -18.09 33.94
C GLU A 4 -11.90 -18.18 32.44
N THR A 5 -13.15 -18.52 32.09
CA THR A 5 -13.65 -18.53 30.70
C THR A 5 -13.68 -17.13 30.06
N ALA A 6 -13.96 -16.08 30.84
CA ALA A 6 -13.90 -14.69 30.35
C ALA A 6 -12.45 -14.24 30.05
N ARG A 7 -11.48 -14.67 30.87
CA ARG A 7 -10.06 -14.36 30.67
C ARG A 7 -9.48 -15.07 29.44
N GLU A 8 -9.87 -16.32 29.23
CA GLU A 8 -9.49 -17.12 28.07
C GLU A 8 -10.01 -16.51 26.76
N LYS A 9 -11.28 -16.10 26.71
CA LYS A 9 -11.86 -15.41 25.54
C LYS A 9 -11.14 -14.09 25.25
N LYS A 10 -10.78 -13.33 26.29
CA LYS A 10 -10.00 -12.10 26.14
C LYS A 10 -8.61 -12.36 25.55
N LEU A 11 -7.93 -13.42 26.02
CA LEU A 11 -6.62 -13.82 25.49
C LEU A 11 -6.71 -14.24 24.02
N HIS A 12 -7.67 -15.08 23.66
CA HIS A 12 -7.89 -15.48 22.26
C HIS A 12 -8.16 -14.28 21.35
N LYS A 13 -9.00 -13.34 21.80
CA LYS A 13 -9.27 -12.11 21.06
C LYS A 13 -8.00 -11.29 20.84
N GLU A 14 -7.17 -11.15 21.87
CA GLU A 14 -5.90 -10.41 21.79
C GLU A 14 -4.94 -11.07 20.80
N LEU A 15 -4.80 -12.41 20.87
CA LEU A 15 -3.96 -13.17 19.95
C LEU A 15 -4.43 -13.01 18.49
N VAL A 16 -5.73 -13.12 18.24
CA VAL A 16 -6.30 -12.91 16.90
C VAL A 16 -6.05 -11.48 16.41
N SER A 17 -6.22 -10.48 17.27
CA SER A 17 -5.92 -9.08 16.95
C SER A 17 -4.44 -8.87 16.57
N GLN A 18 -3.52 -9.47 17.31
CA GLN A 18 -2.08 -9.40 17.03
C GLN A 18 -1.72 -10.12 15.73
N MET A 19 -2.28 -11.30 15.48
CA MET A 19 -2.08 -12.04 14.23
C MET A 19 -2.62 -11.24 13.04
N LEU A 20 -3.80 -10.64 13.16
CA LEU A 20 -4.36 -9.79 12.12
C LEU A 20 -3.46 -8.59 11.86
N THR A 21 -2.98 -7.91 12.90
CA THR A 21 -2.07 -6.76 12.77
C THR A 21 -0.76 -7.14 12.08
N LEU A 22 -0.17 -8.27 12.46
CA LEU A 22 1.07 -8.76 11.86
C LEU A 22 0.86 -9.13 10.38
N ALA A 23 -0.22 -9.86 10.08
CA ALA A 23 -0.56 -10.25 8.73
C ALA A 23 -0.85 -9.04 7.83
N THR A 24 -1.71 -8.12 8.26
CA THR A 24 -2.04 -6.92 7.48
C THR A 24 -0.84 -6.00 7.29
N SER A 25 0.02 -5.86 8.29
CA SER A 25 1.26 -5.08 8.17
C SER A 25 2.23 -5.73 7.17
N GLY A 26 2.42 -7.06 7.25
CA GLY A 26 3.25 -7.82 6.32
C GLY A 26 2.73 -7.73 4.88
N PHE A 27 1.43 -7.94 4.66
CA PHE A 27 0.83 -7.81 3.34
C PHE A 27 0.81 -6.37 2.83
N GLY A 28 0.66 -5.38 3.71
CA GLY A 28 0.77 -3.96 3.36
C GLY A 28 2.15 -3.63 2.80
N LEU A 29 3.22 -4.15 3.41
CA LEU A 29 4.58 -4.01 2.90
C LEU A 29 4.76 -4.69 1.53
N VAL A 30 4.30 -5.94 1.39
CA VAL A 30 4.39 -6.67 0.11
C VAL A 30 3.62 -5.94 -0.99
N ALA A 31 2.42 -5.43 -0.70
CA ALA A 31 1.62 -4.66 -1.63
C ALA A 31 2.31 -3.36 -2.06
N ALA A 32 2.91 -2.62 -1.12
CA ALA A 32 3.67 -1.41 -1.41
C ALA A 32 4.86 -1.70 -2.33
N LEU A 33 5.60 -2.79 -2.08
CA LEU A 33 6.71 -3.23 -2.92
C LEU A 33 6.25 -3.65 -4.31
N ALA A 34 5.16 -4.40 -4.42
CA ALA A 34 4.61 -4.83 -5.70
C ALA A 34 4.17 -3.65 -6.57
N TRP A 35 3.49 -2.66 -5.99
CA TRP A 35 3.10 -1.44 -6.69
C TRP A 35 4.31 -0.61 -7.14
N ASN A 36 5.32 -0.46 -6.28
CA ASN A 36 6.56 0.22 -6.64
C ASN A 36 7.22 -0.44 -7.87
N SER A 37 7.39 -1.77 -7.83
CA SER A 37 8.00 -2.52 -8.95
C SER A 37 7.18 -2.41 -10.23
N LEU A 38 5.85 -2.53 -10.15
CA LEU A 38 4.96 -2.41 -11.30
C LEU A 38 5.09 -1.05 -11.99
N ILE A 39 5.08 0.05 -11.21
CA ILE A 39 5.18 1.40 -11.78
C ILE A 39 6.55 1.60 -12.43
N GLN A 40 7.63 1.12 -11.81
CA GLN A 40 8.98 1.19 -12.38
C GLN A 40 9.09 0.44 -13.71
N GLU A 41 8.61 -0.82 -13.74
CA GLU A 41 8.66 -1.64 -14.95
C GLU A 41 7.74 -1.08 -16.05
N PHE A 42 6.57 -0.56 -15.68
CA PHE A 42 5.67 0.11 -16.61
C PHE A 42 6.34 1.31 -17.27
N VAL A 43 6.98 2.19 -16.48
CA VAL A 43 7.70 3.36 -17.02
C VAL A 43 8.89 2.91 -17.88
N ALA A 44 9.66 1.92 -17.43
CA ALA A 44 10.80 1.41 -18.19
C ALA A 44 10.38 0.77 -19.52
N THR A 45 9.25 0.07 -19.55
CA THR A 45 8.81 -0.71 -20.72
C THR A 45 8.01 0.12 -21.71
N TYR A 46 7.10 0.98 -21.22
CA TYR A 46 6.19 1.73 -22.07
C TYR A 46 6.66 3.14 -22.32
N VAL A 47 7.21 3.83 -21.33
CA VAL A 47 7.56 5.26 -21.47
C VAL A 47 8.96 5.43 -22.07
N LYS A 48 9.94 4.65 -21.59
CA LYS A 48 11.33 4.78 -22.05
C LYS A 48 11.52 4.49 -23.53
N LYS A 49 10.70 3.62 -24.13
CA LYS A 49 10.74 3.30 -25.58
C LYS A 49 10.43 4.49 -26.48
N PHE A 50 9.68 5.48 -25.97
CA PHE A 50 9.35 6.69 -26.72
C PHE A 50 10.36 7.82 -26.50
N LEU A 51 11.39 7.61 -25.67
CA LEU A 51 12.39 8.61 -25.35
C LEU A 51 13.74 8.32 -26.04
N PRO A 52 14.48 9.33 -26.51
CA PRO A 52 15.78 9.14 -27.13
C PRO A 52 16.81 8.48 -26.20
N ASN A 53 17.71 7.67 -26.75
CA ASN A 53 18.78 7.00 -26.02
C ASN A 53 19.63 8.02 -25.23
N GLY A 54 19.46 8.07 -23.90
CA GLY A 54 20.16 9.01 -23.00
C GLY A 54 19.30 9.60 -21.86
N SER A 55 17.99 9.36 -21.88
CA SER A 55 17.01 10.05 -21.02
C SER A 55 16.68 9.34 -19.69
N GLY A 56 17.65 8.77 -18.98
CA GLY A 56 17.41 8.05 -17.71
C GLY A 56 16.74 8.93 -16.63
N ILE A 57 17.12 10.21 -16.57
CA ILE A 57 16.51 11.20 -15.66
C ILE A 57 15.04 11.47 -16.01
N ILE A 58 14.70 11.52 -17.31
CA ILE A 58 13.32 11.77 -17.74
C ILE A 58 12.42 10.59 -17.37
N SER A 59 12.91 9.35 -17.48
CA SER A 59 12.14 8.19 -16.99
C SER A 59 11.90 8.24 -15.47
N LEU A 60 12.88 8.69 -14.67
CA LEU A 60 12.71 8.85 -13.23
C LEU A 60 11.73 9.98 -12.88
N LEU A 61 11.75 11.07 -13.66
CA LEU A 61 10.81 12.18 -13.50
C LEU A 61 9.36 11.75 -13.79
N ILE A 62 9.14 10.94 -14.84
CA ILE A 62 7.81 10.42 -15.16
C ILE A 62 7.34 9.41 -14.11
N TYR A 63 8.23 8.53 -13.64
CA TYR A 63 7.95 7.66 -12.50
C TYR A 63 7.49 8.46 -11.27
N ALA A 64 8.23 9.51 -10.89
CA ALA A 64 7.89 10.35 -9.74
C ALA A 64 6.54 11.06 -9.90
N LEU A 65 6.22 11.56 -11.10
CA LEU A 65 4.93 12.18 -11.39
C LEU A 65 3.77 11.18 -11.27
N ILE A 66 3.92 9.96 -11.83
CA ILE A 66 2.89 8.92 -11.74
C ILE A 66 2.62 8.54 -10.29
N VAL A 67 3.68 8.30 -9.51
CA VAL A 67 3.54 7.96 -8.08
C VAL A 67 2.86 9.09 -7.31
N THR A 68 3.20 10.35 -7.60
CA THR A 68 2.58 11.51 -6.94
C THR A 68 1.10 11.63 -7.26
N ILE A 69 0.72 11.47 -8.54
CA ILE A 69 -0.69 11.51 -8.96
C ILE A 69 -1.48 10.39 -8.30
N LEU A 70 -0.94 9.17 -8.28
CA LEU A 70 -1.58 8.03 -7.61
C LEU A 70 -1.73 8.27 -6.12
N ALA A 71 -0.69 8.77 -5.45
CA ALA A 71 -0.73 9.07 -4.02
C ALA A 71 -1.81 10.10 -3.70
N VAL A 72 -1.90 11.21 -4.44
CA VAL A 72 -2.95 12.23 -4.25
C VAL A 72 -4.33 11.66 -4.54
N THR A 73 -4.48 10.88 -5.61
CA THR A 73 -5.78 10.30 -5.99
C THR A 73 -6.29 9.29 -4.97
N ILE A 74 -5.40 8.42 -4.46
CA ILE A 74 -5.73 7.43 -3.43
C ILE A 74 -6.04 8.13 -2.11
N THR A 75 -5.18 9.04 -1.65
CA THR A 75 -5.39 9.75 -0.38
C THR A 75 -6.64 10.62 -0.40
N TYR A 76 -6.96 11.27 -1.52
CA TYR A 76 -8.21 11.99 -1.71
C TYR A 76 -9.44 11.08 -1.64
N GLN A 77 -9.41 9.94 -2.32
CA GLN A 77 -10.51 8.97 -2.28
C GLN A 77 -10.70 8.37 -0.87
N LEU A 78 -9.60 8.04 -0.18
CA LEU A 78 -9.64 7.56 1.20
C LEU A 78 -10.22 8.61 2.14
N SER A 79 -9.87 9.89 1.95
CA SER A 79 -10.44 11.00 2.75
C SER A 79 -11.96 11.10 2.53
N LYS A 80 -12.42 11.04 1.29
CA LYS A 80 -13.87 11.03 0.98
C LYS A 80 -14.60 9.81 1.52
N LEU A 81 -13.95 8.65 1.56
CA LEU A 81 -14.52 7.46 2.18
C LEU A 81 -14.62 7.63 3.70
N LYS A 82 -13.61 8.19 4.36
CA LYS A 82 -13.64 8.51 5.79
C LYS A 82 -14.84 9.40 6.13
N ASP A 83 -15.03 10.48 5.38
CA ASP A 83 -16.12 11.45 5.57
C ASP A 83 -17.53 10.83 5.36
N LYS A 84 -17.62 9.67 4.69
CA LYS A 84 -18.88 8.95 4.47
C LYS A 84 -19.26 8.03 5.64
N PHE A 85 -18.29 7.60 6.43
CA PHE A 85 -18.48 6.67 7.54
C PHE A 85 -18.34 7.33 8.92
N GLU A 86 -17.95 8.62 8.98
CA GLU A 86 -18.21 9.53 10.10
C GLU A 86 -19.58 10.21 9.96
#